data_AF-A0A969SB66-F1
#
_entry.id   AF-A0A969SB66-F1
#
_cell.length_a   1.000
_cell.length_b   1.000
_cell.length_c   1.000
_cell.angle_alpha   90.00
_cell.angle_beta   90.00
_cell.angle_gamma   90.00
#
_symmetry.space_group_name_H-M   'P 1'
#
loop_
_entity.id
_entity.type
_entity.pdbx_description
1 polymer ?
#
loop_
_entity_poly.entity_id
_entity_poly.type
_entity_poly.pdbx_seq_one_letter_code
_entity_poly.pdbx_strand_id
1 'polypeptide(L)' 'MATLQQQKIRIRLQAFDRRLLDTSCEKIVDTANRTNATAIGPIP' A
#
# COMPACT_ATOMS: atom_id res chain seq x y z
N MET A 1 -1.31 10.13 -29.18
CA MET A 1 -1.98 10.17 -27.87
C MET A 1 -1.07 9.45 -26.88
N ALA A 2 -0.39 10.18 -26.01
CA ALA A 2 0.49 9.57 -25.01
C ALA A 2 -0.38 8.79 -24.02
N THR A 3 -0.24 7.47 -23.99
CA THR A 3 -0.85 6.63 -22.96
C THR A 3 -0.18 7.00 -21.64
N LEU A 4 -0.88 7.74 -20.77
CA LEU A 4 -0.42 8.00 -19.40
C LEU A 4 -0.13 6.66 -18.74
N GLN A 5 1.16 6.32 -18.62
CA GLN A 5 1.57 5.15 -17.87
C GLN A 5 1.12 5.36 -16.43
N GLN A 6 0.12 4.60 -16.00
CA GLN A 6 -0.36 4.62 -14.62
C GLN A 6 0.80 4.25 -13.71
N GLN A 7 1.30 5.22 -12.96
CA GLN A 7 2.31 5.01 -11.94
C GLN A 7 1.69 4.16 -10.84
N LYS A 8 2.03 2.86 -10.86
CA LYS A 8 1.57 1.88 -9.87
C LYS A 8 2.71 1.57 -8.91
N ILE A 9 2.54 1.95 -7.65
CA ILE A 9 3.46 1.58 -6.58
C ILE A 9 3.04 0.18 -6.08
N ARG A 10 3.99 -0.77 -6.04
CA ARG A 10 3.77 -2.12 -5.52
C ARG A 10 4.62 -2.31 -4.26
N ILE A 11 3.98 -2.58 -3.13
CA ILE A 11 4.64 -2.75 -1.83
C ILE A 11 4.53 -4.22 -1.43
N ARG A 12 5.65 -4.84 -1.04
CA ARG A 12 5.68 -6.14 -0.36
C ARG A 12 6.21 -5.92 1.05
N LEU A 13 5.44 -6.37 2.04
CA LEU A 13 5.87 -6.34 3.44
C LEU A 13 6.32 -7.74 3.87
N GLN A 14 7.44 -7.82 4.59
CA GLN A 14 7.92 -9.03 5.23
C GLN A 14 8.33 -8.69 6.66
N ALA A 15 7.80 -9.44 7.63
CA ALA A 15 8.13 -9.28 9.04
C ALA A 15 8.05 -10.64 9.74
N PHE A 16 8.83 -10.80 10.80
CA PHE A 16 8.80 -12.00 11.65
C PHE A 16 7.59 -12.03 12.58
N ASP A 17 7.16 -10.86 13.07
CA ASP A 17 5.97 -10.71 13.90
C ASP A 17 4.79 -10.22 13.05
N ARG A 18 3.70 -11.00 13.08
CA ARG A 18 2.44 -10.65 12.42
C ARG A 18 1.90 -9.30 12.90
N ARG A 19 1.97 -9.00 14.19
CA ARG A 19 1.38 -7.77 14.75
C ARG A 19 2.03 -6.52 14.18
N LEU A 20 3.36 -6.56 14.01
CA LEU A 20 4.12 -5.48 13.38
C LEU A 20 3.80 -5.36 11.89
N LEU A 21 3.59 -6.49 11.21
CA LEU A 21 3.18 -6.51 9.80
C LEU A 21 1.84 -5.81 9.62
N ASP A 22 0.84 -6.19 10.43
CA ASP A 22 -0.52 -5.67 10.36
C ASP A 22 -0.54 -4.17 10.67
N THR A 23 0.15 -3.76 11.74
CA THR A 23 0.28 -2.34 12.14
C THR A 23 0.94 -1.50 11.03
N SER A 24 1.95 -2.05 10.36
CA SER A 24 2.63 -1.35 9.26
C SER A 24 1.75 -1.26 8.03
N CYS A 25 0.98 -2.31 7.73
CA CYS A 25 0.04 -2.33 6.63
C CYS A 25 -1.06 -1.29 6.82
N GLU A 26 -1.66 -1.22 8.02
CA GLU A 26 -2.66 -0.21 8.37
C GLU A 26 -2.12 1.21 8.19
N LYS A 27 -0.91 1.51 8.68
CA LYS A 27 -0.28 2.82 8.52
C LYS A 27 -0.07 3.21 7.05
N ILE A 28 0.33 2.26 6.20
CA ILE A 28 0.54 2.51 4.77
C ILE A 28 -0.80 2.79 4.08
N VAL A 29 -1.84 2.03 4.38
CA VAL A 29 -3.18 2.23 3.84
C VAL A 29 -3.74 3.59 4.25
N ASP A 30 -3.61 3.95 5.53
CA ASP A 30 -4.09 5.24 6.04
C ASP A 30 -3.35 6.42 5.39
N THR A 31 -2.03 6.28 5.19
CA THR A 31 -1.22 7.28 4.49
C THR A 31 -1.64 7.41 3.02
N ALA A 32 -1.88 6.29 2.33
CA ALA A 32 -2.34 6.31 0.93
C ALA A 32 -3.72 6.96 0.79
N ASN A 33 -4.64 6.68 1.71
CA ASN A 33 -5.95 7.32 1.76
C ASN A 33 -5.82 8.84 1.96
N ARG A 34 -4.92 9.28 2.84
CA ARG A 34 -4.66 10.71 3.09
C ARG A 34 -4.07 11.45 1.89
N THR A 35 -3.29 10.77 1.05
CA THR A 35 -2.65 11.38 -0.13
C THR A 35 -3.51 11.33 -1.40
N ASN A 36 -4.79 10.95 -1.30
CA ASN A 36 -5.67 10.70 -2.44
C ASN A 36 -5.16 9.60 -3.38
N ALA A 37 -4.35 8.66 -2.88
CA ALA A 37 -3.90 7.50 -3.64
C ALA A 37 -4.88 6.34 -3.45
N THR A 38 -5.21 5.63 -4.53
CA THR A 38 -6.07 4.44 -4.46
C THR A 38 -5.29 3.26 -3.88
N ALA A 39 -5.56 2.91 -2.62
CA ALA A 39 -5.04 1.69 -2.01
C ALA A 39 -5.91 0.50 -2.43
N ILE A 40 -5.29 -0.52 -3.03
CA ILE A 40 -5.92 -1.84 -3.19
C ILE A 40 -5.58 -2.63 -1.93
N GLY A 41 -6.62 -3.19 -1.30
CA GLY A 41 -6.57 -3.69 0.07
C GLY A 41 -5.43 -4.67 0.38
N PRO A 42 -5.12 -4.86 1.68
CA PRO A 42 -4.11 -5.80 2.11
C PRO A 42 -4.45 -7.20 1.61
N ILE A 43 -3.57 -7.78 0.79
CA ILE A 43 -3.64 -9.18 0.40
C ILE A 43 -2.80 -9.95 1.44
N PRO A 44 -3.43 -10.76 2.32
CA PRO A 44 -2.71 -11.53 3.33
C PRO A 44 -1.91 -12.69 2.73
#